data_AF-A0A9W6TEX2-F1
#
_entry.id   AF-A0A9W6TEX2-F1
#
_cell.length_a   1.000
_cell.length_b   1.000
_cell.length_c   1.000
_cell.angle_alpha   90.00
_cell.angle_beta   90.00
_cell.angle_gamma   90.00
#
_symmetry.space_group_name_H-M   'P 1'
#
loop_
_entity.id
_entity.type
_entity.pdbx_description
1 polymer ?
#
loop_
_entity_poly.entity_id
_entity_poly.type
_entity_poly.pdbx_seq_one_letter_code
_entity_poly.pdbx_strand_id
1 'polypeptide(L)'
;MSSGFSYPQPIFQSPIYNPAFYLSLDASGFLTYDYAQTLYLSKSDYRLSYISGITIGSATEGVALVPGVNGDISGIGALSCNSLTVNGSPVSTAPAYVLSIPPGSAAANKALVLNGTSDISGINPLSASSLTGTLQKSAQPNSTSVGTLTGLTIGGNLSFTGASRTLNGLSGITSTSITGTLQTAS
;
A
#
# COMPACT_ATOMS: atom_id res chain seq x y z
N MET A 1 7.26 -56.70 -33.40
CA MET A 1 7.89 -57.10 -32.13
C MET A 1 7.35 -56.17 -31.06
N SER A 2 6.37 -56.61 -30.27
CA SER A 2 5.78 -55.77 -29.21
C SER A 2 6.49 -56.11 -27.90
N SER A 3 7.36 -55.23 -27.43
CA SER A 3 8.03 -55.34 -26.13
C SER A 3 7.12 -54.74 -25.07
N GLY A 4 6.21 -55.54 -24.53
CA GLY A 4 5.38 -55.13 -23.39
C GLY A 4 5.91 -55.71 -22.08
N PHE A 5 5.80 -54.93 -21.01
CA PHE A 5 6.14 -55.36 -19.65
C PHE A 5 5.09 -56.37 -19.15
N SER A 6 5.51 -57.60 -18.85
CA SER A 6 4.65 -58.62 -18.22
C SER A 6 4.72 -58.46 -16.70
N TYR A 7 3.57 -58.22 -16.05
CA TYR A 7 3.48 -58.13 -14.58
C TYR A 7 2.73 -59.35 -14.02
N PRO A 8 3.17 -59.91 -12.87
CA PRO A 8 2.48 -61.00 -12.21
C PRO A 8 1.11 -60.57 -11.67
N GLN A 9 0.23 -61.56 -11.50
CA GLN A 9 -1.15 -61.41 -11.05
C GLN A 9 -1.20 -60.73 -9.66
N PRO A 10 -2.08 -59.74 -9.40
CA PRO A 10 -2.16 -59.09 -8.09
C PRO A 10 -2.61 -60.09 -7.01
N ILE A 11 -1.75 -60.36 -6.02
CA ILE A 11 -2.04 -61.27 -4.89
C ILE A 11 -2.64 -60.55 -3.67
N PHE A 12 -2.91 -59.24 -3.77
CA PHE A 12 -3.44 -58.44 -2.67
C PHE A 12 -4.57 -57.53 -3.17
N GLN A 13 -5.75 -57.67 -2.57
CA GLN A 13 -6.87 -56.77 -2.80
C GLN A 13 -6.82 -55.62 -1.79
N SER A 14 -6.72 -54.38 -2.27
CA SER A 14 -6.68 -53.22 -1.40
C SER A 14 -8.08 -52.89 -0.86
N PRO A 15 -8.26 -52.67 0.45
CA PRO A 15 -9.56 -52.39 1.05
C PRO A 15 -10.12 -51.00 0.72
N ILE A 16 -9.32 -50.14 0.07
CA ILE A 16 -9.69 -48.76 -0.28
C ILE A 16 -9.67 -48.48 -1.79
N TYR A 17 -9.21 -49.44 -2.61
CA TYR A 17 -9.31 -49.33 -4.07
C TYR A 17 -10.46 -50.18 -4.59
N ASN A 18 -11.29 -49.58 -5.43
CA ASN A 18 -12.38 -50.30 -6.07
C ASN A 18 -11.81 -51.40 -7.01
N PRO A 19 -12.24 -52.66 -6.86
CA PRO A 19 -11.73 -53.80 -7.61
C PRO A 19 -11.97 -53.72 -9.13
N ALA A 20 -12.89 -52.87 -9.59
CA ALA A 20 -13.06 -52.57 -11.01
C ALA A 20 -11.88 -51.79 -11.64
N PHE A 21 -10.91 -51.34 -10.83
CA PHE A 21 -9.66 -50.74 -11.29
C PHE A 21 -8.46 -51.69 -11.22
N TYR A 22 -8.67 -52.98 -10.90
CA TYR A 22 -7.60 -53.97 -11.03
C TYR A 22 -7.18 -54.09 -12.50
N LEU A 23 -5.87 -54.09 -12.75
CA LEU A 23 -5.30 -54.23 -14.09
C LEU A 23 -5.85 -55.49 -14.75
N SER A 24 -6.65 -55.33 -15.82
CA SER A 24 -7.02 -56.45 -16.68
C SER A 24 -5.99 -56.60 -17.79
N LEU A 25 -5.42 -57.80 -17.87
CA LEU A 25 -4.52 -58.19 -18.95
C LEU A 25 -5.32 -58.92 -20.03
N ASP A 26 -4.93 -58.76 -21.29
CA ASP A 26 -5.42 -59.60 -22.37
C ASP A 26 -4.86 -61.03 -22.28
N ALA A 27 -5.32 -61.93 -23.17
CA ALA A 27 -4.87 -63.32 -23.19
C ALA A 27 -3.36 -63.48 -23.46
N SER A 28 -2.69 -62.43 -23.92
CA SER A 28 -1.24 -62.37 -24.12
C SER A 28 -0.48 -61.77 -22.94
N GLY A 29 -1.17 -61.38 -21.86
CA GLY A 29 -0.54 -60.84 -20.65
C GLY A 29 -0.16 -59.36 -20.76
N PHE A 30 -0.68 -58.64 -21.76
CA PHE A 30 -0.49 -57.19 -21.90
C PHE A 30 -1.69 -56.43 -21.37
N LEU A 31 -1.50 -55.18 -20.94
CA LEU A 31 -2.62 -54.30 -20.61
C LEU A 31 -3.50 -54.12 -21.84
N THR A 32 -4.81 -54.33 -21.68
CA THR A 32 -5.75 -53.99 -22.74
C THR A 32 -5.65 -52.48 -23.04
N TYR A 33 -5.77 -52.09 -24.31
CA TYR A 33 -5.68 -50.68 -24.70
C TYR A 33 -6.63 -49.78 -23.90
N ASP A 34 -7.84 -50.28 -23.63
CA ASP A 34 -8.86 -49.60 -22.82
C ASP A 34 -8.38 -49.35 -21.38
N TYR A 35 -7.78 -50.36 -20.72
CA TYR A 35 -7.19 -50.17 -19.39
C TYR A 35 -5.93 -49.30 -19.40
N ALA A 36 -5.05 -49.44 -20.40
CA ALA A 36 -3.85 -48.61 -20.52
C ALA A 36 -4.20 -47.11 -20.62
N GLN A 37 -5.31 -46.77 -21.29
CA GLN A 37 -5.80 -45.38 -21.34
C GLN A 37 -6.33 -44.90 -19.98
N THR A 38 -6.88 -45.78 -19.16
CA THR A 38 -7.19 -45.45 -17.76
C THR A 38 -5.96 -45.35 -16.86
N LEU A 39 -4.73 -45.60 -17.32
CA LEU A 39 -3.53 -45.34 -16.51
C LEU A 39 -2.91 -43.98 -16.84
N TYR A 40 -3.17 -43.44 -18.04
CA TYR A 40 -2.62 -42.17 -18.49
C TYR A 40 -3.55 -41.02 -18.11
N LEU A 41 -3.36 -40.47 -16.91
CA LEU A 41 -4.04 -39.24 -16.50
C LEU A 41 -3.44 -38.06 -17.28
N SER A 42 -4.10 -37.65 -18.37
CA SER A 42 -3.75 -36.37 -19.01
C SER A 42 -4.01 -35.20 -18.06
N LYS A 43 -3.37 -34.05 -18.29
CA LYS A 43 -3.63 -32.82 -17.50
C LYS A 43 -5.10 -32.34 -17.53
N SER A 44 -5.89 -32.88 -18.46
CA SER A 44 -7.31 -32.57 -18.64
C SER A 44 -8.19 -33.78 -18.30
N ASP A 45 -7.63 -34.81 -17.64
CA ASP A 45 -8.35 -36.03 -17.32
C ASP A 45 -9.38 -35.76 -16.21
N TYR A 46 -10.64 -36.07 -16.50
CA TYR A 46 -11.77 -35.95 -15.59
C TYR A 46 -11.59 -36.74 -14.28
N ARG A 47 -10.65 -37.70 -14.22
CA ARG A 47 -10.31 -38.46 -13.02
C ARG A 47 -9.52 -37.65 -11.99
N LEU A 48 -8.87 -36.55 -12.41
CA LEU A 48 -8.41 -35.53 -11.46
C LEU A 48 -9.58 -34.82 -10.76
N SER A 49 -10.77 -34.79 -11.38
CA SER A 49 -12.00 -34.31 -10.74
C SER A 49 -12.52 -35.26 -9.64
N TYR A 50 -11.95 -36.47 -9.51
CA TYR A 50 -12.29 -37.44 -8.46
C TYR A 50 -11.37 -37.38 -7.24
N ILE A 51 -10.49 -36.38 -7.13
CA ILE A 51 -10.29 -35.79 -5.80
C ILE A 51 -11.60 -35.03 -5.53
N SER A 52 -12.62 -35.74 -5.05
CA SER A 52 -13.93 -35.15 -4.79
C SER A 52 -13.79 -33.95 -3.86
N GLY A 53 -14.42 -32.81 -4.20
CA GLY A 53 -14.39 -31.60 -3.38
C GLY A 53 -13.57 -30.44 -3.95
N ILE A 54 -12.88 -30.62 -5.09
CA ILE A 54 -12.18 -29.50 -5.77
C ILE A 54 -13.17 -28.71 -6.62
N THR A 55 -13.50 -27.50 -6.19
CA THR A 55 -14.15 -26.48 -7.04
C THR A 55 -13.09 -25.50 -7.50
N ILE A 56 -12.94 -25.35 -8.82
CA ILE A 56 -12.00 -24.39 -9.42
C ILE A 56 -12.24 -22.99 -8.84
N GLY A 57 -11.17 -22.31 -8.42
CA GLY A 57 -11.24 -20.95 -7.90
C GLY A 57 -11.81 -20.82 -6.48
N SER A 58 -12.05 -21.92 -5.74
CA SER A 58 -12.47 -21.88 -4.34
C SER A 58 -11.50 -22.67 -3.44
N ALA A 59 -10.93 -22.00 -2.44
CA ALA A 59 -10.15 -22.66 -1.39
C ALA A 59 -11.10 -23.31 -0.36
N THR A 60 -11.09 -24.64 -0.29
CA THR A 60 -11.82 -25.42 0.73
C THR A 60 -10.83 -26.29 1.50
N GLU A 61 -11.03 -26.45 2.81
CA GLU A 61 -10.15 -27.26 3.67
C GLU A 61 -10.01 -28.70 3.14
N GLY A 62 -8.79 -29.23 3.15
CA GLY A 62 -8.49 -30.62 2.73
C GLY A 62 -8.42 -30.85 1.22
N VAL A 63 -8.47 -29.79 0.41
CA VAL A 63 -8.51 -29.87 -1.05
C VAL A 63 -7.37 -29.07 -1.69
N ALA A 64 -6.89 -29.50 -2.86
CA ALA A 64 -5.86 -28.76 -3.60
C ALA A 64 -6.38 -27.38 -4.05
N LEU A 65 -5.53 -26.36 -3.95
CA LEU A 65 -5.81 -25.02 -4.48
C LEU A 65 -5.61 -25.02 -6.00
N VAL A 66 -6.69 -24.83 -6.75
CA VAL A 66 -6.66 -24.77 -8.22
C VAL A 66 -7.13 -23.39 -8.69
N PRO A 67 -6.29 -22.61 -9.41
CA PRO A 67 -6.70 -21.32 -9.97
C PRO A 67 -7.89 -21.43 -10.91
N GLY A 68 -8.72 -20.40 -10.89
CA GLY A 68 -9.83 -20.15 -11.80
C GLY A 68 -9.43 -20.08 -13.27
N VAL A 69 -10.42 -20.09 -14.15
CA VAL A 69 -10.19 -19.84 -15.59
C VAL A 69 -9.55 -18.47 -15.86
N ASN A 70 -9.71 -17.52 -14.93
CA ASN A 70 -9.08 -16.20 -14.99
C ASN A 70 -7.78 -16.13 -14.13
N GLY A 71 -7.30 -17.27 -13.61
CA GLY A 71 -6.14 -17.35 -12.73
C GLY A 71 -6.40 -16.89 -11.28
N ASP A 72 -7.66 -16.65 -10.92
CA ASP A 72 -8.10 -16.17 -9.61
C ASP A 72 -8.37 -17.31 -8.62
N ILE A 73 -8.18 -17.04 -7.33
CA ILE A 73 -8.59 -17.95 -6.24
C ILE A 73 -9.38 -17.13 -5.23
N SER A 74 -10.59 -17.60 -4.89
CA SER A 74 -11.50 -17.01 -3.92
C SER A 74 -11.65 -17.92 -2.68
N GLY A 75 -12.20 -17.37 -1.59
CA GLY A 75 -12.45 -18.13 -0.35
C GLY A 75 -11.23 -18.34 0.55
N ILE A 76 -10.06 -17.78 0.22
CA ILE A 76 -8.89 -17.83 1.11
C ILE A 76 -9.11 -16.85 2.27
N GLY A 77 -9.30 -17.36 3.48
CA GLY A 77 -9.49 -16.53 4.68
C GLY A 77 -8.22 -15.80 5.13
N ALA A 78 -7.07 -16.49 5.14
CA ALA A 78 -5.77 -15.91 5.51
C ALA A 78 -4.64 -16.56 4.70
N LEU A 79 -3.66 -15.75 4.31
CA LEU A 79 -2.42 -16.19 3.65
C LEU A 79 -1.23 -15.90 4.57
N SER A 80 -0.67 -16.93 5.18
CA SER A 80 0.61 -16.84 5.88
C SER A 80 1.73 -17.24 4.92
N CYS A 81 2.61 -16.31 4.58
CA CYS A 81 3.74 -16.55 3.70
C CYS A 81 4.90 -15.60 4.04
N ASN A 82 6.14 -16.01 3.77
CA ASN A 82 7.32 -15.17 3.96
C ASN A 82 7.41 -14.02 2.94
N SER A 83 6.80 -14.18 1.76
CA SER A 83 6.78 -13.19 0.69
C SER A 83 5.56 -13.38 -0.20
N LEU A 84 4.88 -12.29 -0.55
CA LEU A 84 3.83 -12.24 -1.55
C LEU A 84 4.30 -11.35 -2.71
N THR A 85 3.99 -11.70 -3.96
CA THR A 85 4.27 -10.86 -5.14
C THR A 85 2.98 -10.59 -5.92
N VAL A 86 2.79 -9.36 -6.40
CA VAL A 86 1.70 -8.99 -7.33
C VAL A 86 2.35 -8.52 -8.63
N ASN A 87 2.01 -9.16 -9.75
CA ASN A 87 2.60 -8.88 -11.07
C ASN A 87 4.14 -8.97 -11.09
N GLY A 88 4.70 -9.95 -10.38
CA GLY A 88 6.15 -10.15 -10.27
C GLY A 88 6.89 -9.19 -9.34
N SER A 89 6.18 -8.26 -8.69
CA SER A 89 6.76 -7.33 -7.70
C SER A 89 6.43 -7.76 -6.27
N PRO A 90 7.39 -7.82 -5.35
CA PRO A 90 7.14 -8.21 -3.97
C PRO A 90 6.30 -7.17 -3.23
N VAL A 91 5.23 -7.62 -2.57
CA VAL A 91 4.46 -6.89 -1.55
C VAL A 91 5.31 -6.84 -0.27
N SER A 92 6.46 -6.16 -0.35
CA SER A 92 7.54 -6.21 0.64
C SER A 92 7.64 -4.97 1.51
N THR A 93 6.79 -3.97 1.31
CA THR A 93 6.73 -2.77 2.15
C THR A 93 5.28 -2.35 2.41
N ALA A 94 5.05 -1.74 3.58
CA ALA A 94 3.76 -1.21 4.04
C ALA A 94 2.96 -0.55 2.91
N PRO A 95 1.62 -0.67 2.89
CA PRO A 95 0.80 -0.30 1.74
C PRO A 95 1.18 1.09 1.27
N ALA A 96 1.49 1.23 -0.02
CA ALA A 96 1.76 2.52 -0.59
C ALA A 96 0.55 3.42 -0.35
N TYR A 97 0.60 4.29 0.66
CA TYR A 97 -0.30 5.45 0.79
C TYR A 97 -0.12 6.45 -0.39
N VAL A 98 0.60 6.02 -1.44
CA VAL A 98 1.29 6.78 -2.47
C VAL A 98 1.42 5.94 -3.75
N LEU A 99 0.32 5.46 -4.35
CA LEU A 99 0.43 4.84 -5.70
C LEU A 99 0.92 5.81 -6.80
N SER A 100 1.26 7.08 -6.47
CA SER A 100 1.87 8.05 -7.40
C SER A 100 2.43 9.33 -6.75
N ILE A 101 2.61 9.39 -5.42
CA ILE A 101 2.91 10.66 -4.73
C ILE A 101 4.42 10.69 -4.39
N PRO A 102 5.21 11.62 -4.97
CA PRO A 102 6.58 11.82 -4.54
C PRO A 102 6.60 12.22 -3.05
N PRO A 103 7.36 11.53 -2.18
CA PRO A 103 7.48 11.91 -0.78
C PRO A 103 7.86 13.39 -0.62
N GLY A 104 7.17 14.10 0.28
CA GLY A 104 7.38 15.53 0.50
C GLY A 104 6.72 16.45 -0.52
N SER A 105 5.90 15.94 -1.44
CA SER A 105 5.08 16.76 -2.35
C SER A 105 3.58 16.44 -2.17
N ALA A 106 2.79 17.47 -1.91
CA ALA A 106 1.34 17.36 -1.91
C ALA A 106 0.80 17.25 -3.35
N ALA A 107 -0.10 16.31 -3.60
CA ALA A 107 -0.81 16.17 -4.88
C ALA A 107 -2.33 16.16 -4.66
N ALA A 108 -3.09 16.76 -5.58
CA ALA A 108 -4.54 16.84 -5.46
C ALA A 108 -5.20 15.45 -5.41
N ASN A 109 -6.20 15.30 -4.54
CA ASN A 109 -6.99 14.06 -4.36
C ASN A 109 -6.17 12.82 -3.97
N LYS A 110 -4.99 13.01 -3.39
CA LYS A 110 -4.16 11.93 -2.86
C LYS A 110 -3.73 12.26 -1.43
N ALA A 111 -3.19 11.27 -0.73
CA ALA A 111 -2.66 11.47 0.63
C ALA A 111 -1.45 12.42 0.63
N LEU A 112 -1.22 13.14 1.73
CA LEU A 112 0.04 13.84 1.95
C LEU A 112 0.99 12.90 2.69
N VAL A 113 2.18 12.69 2.15
CA VAL A 113 3.21 11.84 2.77
C VAL A 113 4.51 12.59 2.94
N LEU A 114 5.03 12.57 4.17
CA LEU A 114 6.29 13.18 4.56
C LEU A 114 7.46 12.44 3.90
N ASN A 115 8.50 13.18 3.50
CA ASN A 115 9.78 12.57 3.10
C ASN A 115 10.63 12.23 4.33
N GLY A 116 11.84 11.69 4.11
CA GLY A 116 12.77 11.34 5.21
C GLY A 116 13.22 12.53 6.08
N THR A 117 13.09 13.76 5.59
CA THR A 117 13.38 15.00 6.35
C THR A 117 12.13 15.66 6.94
N SER A 118 10.95 15.05 6.75
CA SER A 118 9.64 15.59 7.13
C SER A 118 9.27 16.93 6.47
N ASP A 119 9.89 17.25 5.33
CA ASP A 119 9.53 18.42 4.54
C ASP A 119 8.25 18.18 3.72
N ILE A 120 7.49 19.25 3.47
CA ILE A 120 6.29 19.26 2.63
C ILE A 120 6.34 20.45 1.67
N SER A 121 6.09 20.18 0.39
CA SER A 121 5.98 21.16 -0.68
C SER A 121 4.68 20.97 -1.48
N GLY A 122 4.32 21.94 -2.32
CA GLY A 122 3.16 21.83 -3.22
C GLY A 122 1.79 22.15 -2.60
N ILE A 123 1.72 22.60 -1.34
CA ILE A 123 0.47 23.06 -0.73
C ILE A 123 0.18 24.51 -1.15
N ASN A 124 -0.96 24.75 -1.79
CA ASN A 124 -1.37 26.08 -2.22
C ASN A 124 -2.91 26.22 -2.21
N PRO A 125 -3.56 26.87 -1.21
CA PRO A 125 -3.02 27.44 0.04
C PRO A 125 -3.07 26.47 1.23
N LEU A 126 -2.28 26.75 2.29
CA LEU A 126 -2.39 26.07 3.59
C LEU A 126 -3.38 26.82 4.49
N SER A 127 -4.50 26.17 4.84
CA SER A 127 -5.44 26.68 5.85
C SER A 127 -5.26 25.89 7.15
N ALA A 128 -5.00 26.59 8.25
CA ALA A 128 -4.82 26.00 9.57
C ALA A 128 -5.41 26.93 10.64
N SER A 129 -6.07 26.38 11.64
CA SER A 129 -6.58 27.14 12.81
C SER A 129 -5.45 27.62 13.73
N SER A 130 -4.32 26.93 13.72
CA SER A 130 -3.10 27.31 14.43
C SER A 130 -1.89 26.80 13.68
N LEU A 131 -0.86 27.64 13.56
CA LEU A 131 0.44 27.27 13.01
C LEU A 131 1.51 27.62 14.04
N THR A 132 2.20 26.61 14.55
CA THR A 132 3.34 26.78 15.47
C THR A 132 4.63 26.55 14.69
N GLY A 133 5.60 27.45 14.82
CA GLY A 133 6.90 27.34 14.16
C GLY A 133 7.42 28.69 13.66
N THR A 134 8.45 28.63 12.80
CA THR A 134 9.09 29.80 12.20
C THR A 134 8.66 29.97 10.75
N LEU A 135 8.20 31.16 10.38
CA LEU A 135 7.96 31.53 8.98
C LEU A 135 9.26 32.10 8.39
N GLN A 136 9.99 31.30 7.61
CA GLN A 136 11.33 31.67 7.15
C GLN A 136 11.35 32.65 5.96
N LYS A 137 10.21 32.88 5.29
CA LYS A 137 10.16 33.80 4.16
C LYS A 137 10.18 35.25 4.64
N SER A 138 11.28 35.96 4.34
CA SER A 138 11.52 37.34 4.78
C SER A 138 10.39 38.32 4.44
N ALA A 139 9.79 38.22 3.25
CA ALA A 139 8.67 39.06 2.86
C ALA A 139 7.32 38.36 3.11
N GLN A 140 6.50 38.95 3.98
CA GLN A 140 5.13 38.52 4.27
C GLN A 140 4.11 39.62 3.91
N PRO A 141 3.85 39.87 2.61
CA PRO A 141 3.11 41.05 2.16
C PRO A 141 1.63 41.07 2.54
N ASN A 142 1.05 39.91 2.88
CA ASN A 142 -0.40 39.75 3.08
C ASN A 142 -0.79 39.52 4.56
N SER A 143 0.03 39.97 5.52
CA SER A 143 -0.33 39.90 6.94
C SER A 143 -1.30 41.04 7.30
N THR A 144 -2.49 40.69 7.77
CA THR A 144 -3.54 41.67 8.13
C THR A 144 -3.73 41.83 9.63
N SER A 145 -3.25 40.88 10.43
CA SER A 145 -3.33 40.91 11.90
C SER A 145 -2.26 40.01 12.49
N VAL A 146 -1.68 40.45 13.60
CA VAL A 146 -0.73 39.68 14.40
C VAL A 146 -1.11 39.80 15.87
N GLY A 147 -0.67 38.84 16.68
CA GLY A 147 -0.76 38.91 18.14
C GLY A 147 0.28 39.85 18.75
N THR A 148 0.81 39.48 19.92
CA THR A 148 1.92 40.22 20.56
C THR A 148 3.26 39.83 19.94
N LEU A 149 4.06 40.82 19.55
CA LEU A 149 5.46 40.62 19.17
C LEU A 149 6.35 40.95 20.37
N THR A 150 7.14 39.99 20.83
CA THR A 150 8.12 40.19 21.91
C THR A 150 9.42 40.83 21.42
N GLY A 151 9.69 40.74 20.12
CA GLY A 151 10.79 41.39 19.44
C GLY A 151 10.38 41.80 18.03
N LEU A 152 10.80 42.98 17.61
CA LEU A 152 10.52 43.53 16.30
C LEU A 152 11.67 44.43 15.87
N THR A 153 12.35 44.05 14.79
CA THR A 153 13.32 44.90 14.11
C THR A 153 12.69 45.37 12.80
N ILE A 154 12.65 46.69 12.60
CA ILE A 154 12.10 47.29 11.38
C ILE A 154 13.23 47.97 10.64
N GLY A 155 13.54 47.49 9.43
CA GLY A 155 14.55 48.11 8.57
C GLY A 155 14.06 49.37 7.83
N GLY A 156 12.75 49.64 7.85
CA GLY A 156 12.10 50.78 7.20
C GLY A 156 11.31 51.64 8.17
N ASN A 157 10.23 52.24 7.69
CA ASN A 157 9.35 53.09 8.50
C ASN A 157 8.34 52.25 9.30
N LEU A 158 8.15 52.62 10.56
CA LEU A 158 7.02 52.17 11.36
C LEU A 158 5.93 53.24 11.30
N SER A 159 4.75 52.88 10.77
CA SER A 159 3.57 53.74 10.76
C SER A 159 2.47 53.10 11.58
N PHE A 160 1.92 53.86 12.53
CA PHE A 160 0.74 53.45 13.27
C PHE A 160 -0.48 54.15 12.68
N THR A 161 -1.50 53.38 12.32
CA THR A 161 -2.82 53.92 11.98
C THR A 161 -3.61 54.13 13.29
N GLY A 162 -4.46 55.15 13.41
CA GLY A 162 -5.31 55.42 14.59
C GLY A 162 -4.79 56.52 15.56
N ALA A 163 -5.62 56.93 16.52
CA ALA A 163 -5.47 58.21 17.23
C ALA A 163 -4.56 58.21 18.48
N SER A 164 -4.24 57.07 19.10
CA SER A 164 -3.44 57.03 20.34
C SER A 164 -2.56 55.78 20.41
N ARG A 165 -1.24 55.96 20.53
CA ARG A 165 -0.26 54.87 20.56
C ARG A 165 0.75 55.16 21.66
N THR A 166 1.08 54.16 22.45
CA THR A 166 2.03 54.28 23.56
C THR A 166 3.26 53.45 23.23
N LEU A 167 4.43 54.08 23.24
CA LEU A 167 5.72 53.39 23.16
C LEU A 167 6.38 53.52 24.52
N ASN A 168 6.58 52.40 25.22
CA ASN A 168 7.22 52.34 26.53
C ASN A 168 8.65 51.81 26.41
N GLY A 169 9.51 52.18 27.37
CA GLY A 169 10.87 51.64 27.47
C GLY A 169 11.85 52.16 26.41
N LEU A 170 11.53 53.26 25.74
CA LEU A 170 12.41 53.85 24.73
C LEU A 170 13.56 54.62 25.41
N SER A 171 14.81 54.25 25.13
CA SER A 171 15.99 54.91 25.71
C SER A 171 16.42 56.18 24.99
N GLY A 172 15.89 56.42 23.77
CA GLY A 172 16.20 57.62 22.99
C GLY A 172 15.38 57.69 21.70
N ILE A 173 15.12 58.92 21.24
CA ILE A 173 14.47 59.21 19.96
C ILE A 173 15.43 60.10 19.17
N THR A 174 15.90 59.61 18.03
CA THR A 174 16.56 60.44 17.03
C THR A 174 15.53 60.78 15.95
N SER A 175 15.04 62.01 15.93
CA SER A 175 14.09 62.46 14.92
C SER A 175 14.52 63.81 14.33
N THR A 176 14.26 64.01 13.05
CA THR A 176 14.40 65.31 12.39
C THR A 176 13.18 66.21 12.62
N SER A 177 12.04 65.64 13.01
CA SER A 177 10.81 66.39 13.30
C SER A 177 9.95 65.64 14.32
N ILE A 178 9.54 66.34 15.37
CA ILE A 178 8.54 65.88 16.34
C ILE A 178 7.46 66.96 16.39
N THR A 179 6.24 66.59 16.03
CA THR A 179 5.08 67.47 16.04
C THR A 179 4.09 67.03 17.12
N GLY A 180 3.38 67.99 17.72
CA GLY A 180 2.46 67.75 18.84
C GLY A 180 3.03 68.19 20.19
N THR A 181 2.47 67.68 21.29
CA THR A 181 2.88 68.06 22.64
C THR A 181 3.98 67.15 23.14
N LEU A 182 5.12 67.72 23.54
CA LEU A 182 6.15 67.01 24.27
C LEU A 182 5.95 67.22 25.77
N GLN A 183 5.58 66.16 26.48
CA GLN A 183 5.54 66.16 27.94
C GLN A 183 6.83 65.56 28.47
N THR A 184 7.64 66.36 29.18
CA THR A 184 8.81 65.87 29.91
C THR A 184 8.41 65.51 31.34
N ALA A 185 9.22 64.69 32.01
CA ALA A 185 9.07 64.50 33.45
C ALA A 185 9.16 65.87 34.16
N SER A 186 8.33 66.05 35.19
CA SER A 186 8.38 67.19 36.11
C SER A 186 9.49 67.02 37.14
#